data_AF-A0A537NNM4-F1
#
_entry.id   AF-A0A537NNM4-F1
#
_cell.length_a   1.000
_cell.length_b   1.000
_cell.length_c   1.000
_cell.angle_alpha   90.00
_cell.angle_beta   90.00
_cell.angle_gamma   90.00
#
_symmetry.space_group_name_H-M   'P 1'
#
loop_
_entity.id
_entity.type
_entity.pdbx_description
1 polymer ?
#
loop_
_entity_poly.entity_id
_entity_poly.type
_entity_poly.pdbx_seq_one_letter_code
_entity_poly.pdbx_strand_id
1 'polypeptide(L)'
;SINLQSNNAPEMFDAVTPLVSGDLLSFFADRLKVYLRDQGARYDLIDAVFALGGQDDLLMIVKRVEALSKFLDSEDGNHLLTGVKRATNILKIEEKKDGRIYDGNVNTNILIQGEERELNTAINGASARARQAVAAEDFEAAMRAIAKLRAPVDAFFDKVTVNADDPSFRENRLKLLNRIRAATREVADFSKIEG
;
A
#
# COMPACT_ATOMS: atom_id res chain seq x y z
N SER A 1 72.75 0.14 8.02
CA SER A 1 71.71 -0.55 7.25
C SER A 1 70.80 -1.30 8.19
N ILE A 2 69.57 -0.83 8.41
CA ILE A 2 68.54 -1.55 9.19
C ILE A 2 67.34 -1.68 8.26
N ASN A 3 67.01 -2.92 7.91
CA ASN A 3 65.90 -3.27 7.03
C ASN A 3 64.63 -3.40 7.90
N LEU A 4 63.69 -2.46 7.75
CA LEU A 4 62.38 -2.50 8.39
C LEU A 4 61.41 -3.19 7.43
N GLN A 5 60.99 -4.41 7.78
CA GLN A 5 59.83 -5.05 7.16
C GLN A 5 58.57 -4.26 7.56
N SER A 6 57.98 -3.53 6.61
CA SER A 6 56.63 -3.00 6.73
C SER A 6 55.64 -4.09 6.31
N ASN A 7 54.91 -4.63 7.30
CA ASN A 7 53.77 -5.51 7.13
C ASN A 7 52.72 -4.90 6.18
N ASN A 8 52.46 -5.57 5.06
CA ASN A 8 51.21 -5.45 4.31
C ASN A 8 50.18 -6.39 4.94
N ALA A 9 49.18 -5.84 5.63
CA ALA A 9 47.91 -6.53 5.87
C ALA A 9 46.86 -5.90 4.95
N PRO A 10 46.24 -6.65 4.04
CA PRO A 10 45.21 -6.09 3.16
C PRO A 10 43.89 -5.93 3.92
N GLU A 11 43.20 -4.86 3.55
CA GLU A 11 41.87 -4.40 3.95
C GLU A 11 40.85 -5.55 4.12
N MET A 12 40.52 -5.88 5.38
CA MET A 12 39.49 -6.87 5.74
C MET A 12 38.30 -6.21 6.47
N PHE A 13 38.08 -4.91 6.25
CA PHE A 13 37.01 -4.16 6.94
C PHE A 13 35.84 -3.75 6.04
N ASP A 14 35.98 -3.76 4.71
CA ASP A 14 34.94 -3.21 3.82
C ASP A 14 33.85 -4.21 3.38
N ALA A 15 34.03 -5.52 3.59
CA ALA A 15 33.07 -6.54 3.14
C ALA A 15 32.05 -6.99 4.20
N VAL A 16 32.27 -6.68 5.48
CA VAL A 16 31.47 -7.20 6.61
C VAL A 16 30.31 -6.26 6.98
N THR A 17 30.40 -4.98 6.63
CA THR A 17 29.48 -3.93 7.08
C THR A 17 28.05 -4.02 6.52
N PRO A 18 27.82 -4.32 5.22
CA PRO A 18 26.46 -4.31 4.66
C PRO A 18 25.57 -5.47 5.15
N LEU A 19 26.16 -6.65 5.34
CA LEU A 19 25.47 -7.87 5.79
C LEU A 19 24.97 -7.74 7.24
N VAL A 20 25.78 -7.15 8.13
CA VAL A 20 25.42 -6.96 9.53
C VAL A 20 24.32 -5.89 9.71
N SER A 21 24.31 -4.84 8.87
CA SER A 21 23.31 -3.76 8.98
C SER A 21 21.89 -4.18 8.55
N GLY A 22 21.75 -4.96 7.47
CA GLY A 22 20.43 -5.47 7.04
C GLY A 22 19.84 -6.50 8.02
N ASP A 23 20.69 -7.39 8.53
CA ASP A 23 20.30 -8.38 9.54
C ASP A 23 19.92 -7.72 10.87
N LEU A 24 20.60 -6.63 11.26
CA LEU A 24 20.25 -5.89 12.47
C LEU A 24 18.94 -5.10 12.32
N LEU A 25 18.70 -4.46 11.18
CA LEU A 25 17.46 -3.72 10.94
C LEU A 25 16.26 -4.68 10.88
N SER A 26 16.39 -5.84 10.24
CA SER A 26 15.36 -6.88 10.24
C SER A 26 15.11 -7.44 11.64
N PHE A 27 16.14 -7.64 12.46
CA PHE A 27 15.98 -7.99 13.87
C PHE A 27 15.16 -6.94 14.64
N PHE A 28 15.47 -5.65 14.50
CA PHE A 28 14.69 -4.60 15.16
C PHE A 28 13.26 -4.52 14.64
N ALA A 29 13.05 -4.68 13.33
CA ALA A 29 11.72 -4.74 12.74
C ALA A 29 10.90 -5.90 13.34
N ASP A 30 11.49 -7.10 13.47
CA ASP A 30 10.81 -8.24 14.06
C ASP A 30 10.51 -8.04 15.55
N ARG A 31 11.41 -7.40 16.31
CA ARG A 31 11.15 -7.02 17.70
C ARG A 31 10.05 -5.98 17.82
N LEU A 32 10.01 -5.00 16.92
CA LEU A 32 8.94 -4.01 16.88
C LEU A 32 7.59 -4.66 16.58
N LYS A 33 7.52 -5.60 15.64
CA LYS A 33 6.29 -6.36 15.36
C LYS A 33 5.78 -7.07 16.60
N VAL A 34 6.65 -7.74 17.36
CA VAL A 34 6.27 -8.40 18.61
C VAL A 34 5.77 -7.39 19.63
N TYR A 35 6.51 -6.29 19.84
CA TYR A 35 6.11 -5.23 20.77
C TYR A 35 4.73 -4.63 20.43
N LEU A 36 4.47 -4.32 19.16
CA LEU A 36 3.18 -3.77 18.73
C LEU A 36 2.02 -4.76 18.96
N ARG A 37 2.26 -6.06 18.76
CA ARG A 37 1.29 -7.11 19.09
C ARG A 37 1.02 -7.18 20.59
N ASP A 38 2.05 -7.07 21.41
CA ASP A 38 1.92 -7.05 22.88
C ASP A 38 1.16 -5.80 23.37
N GLN A 39 1.22 -4.69 22.62
CA GLN A 39 0.40 -3.49 22.85
C GLN A 39 -1.04 -3.61 22.30
N GLY A 40 -1.42 -4.75 21.72
CA GLY A 40 -2.77 -5.03 21.23
C GLY A 40 -3.03 -4.66 19.78
N ALA A 41 -2.02 -4.21 19.01
CA ALA A 41 -2.19 -3.99 17.59
C ALA A 41 -2.40 -5.31 16.84
N ARG A 42 -3.37 -5.33 15.92
CA ARG A 42 -3.65 -6.51 15.10
C ARG A 42 -2.46 -6.84 14.20
N TYR A 43 -2.14 -8.13 14.09
CA TYR A 43 -0.96 -8.60 13.36
C TYR A 43 -1.02 -8.28 11.85
N ASP A 44 -2.21 -8.33 11.27
CA ASP A 44 -2.46 -8.11 9.85
C ASP A 44 -2.27 -6.63 9.45
N LEU A 45 -2.57 -5.71 10.37
CA LEU A 45 -2.32 -4.28 10.20
C LEU A 45 -0.83 -3.94 10.26
N ILE A 46 -0.11 -4.62 11.15
CA ILE A 46 1.35 -4.54 11.21
C ILE A 46 1.91 -5.03 9.87
N ASP A 47 1.52 -6.22 9.41
CA ASP A 47 2.01 -6.79 8.15
C ASP A 47 1.66 -5.91 6.94
N ALA A 48 0.49 -5.27 6.92
CA ALA A 48 0.07 -4.33 5.88
C ALA A 48 0.97 -3.09 5.80
N VAL A 49 1.42 -2.55 6.93
CA VAL A 49 2.34 -1.40 6.96
C VAL A 49 3.76 -1.81 6.56
N PHE A 50 4.26 -2.94 7.07
CA PHE A 50 5.60 -3.43 6.75
C PHE A 50 5.73 -3.86 5.27
N ALA A 51 4.66 -4.36 4.65
CA ALA A 51 4.66 -4.79 3.25
C ALA A 51 4.90 -3.66 2.23
N LEU A 52 4.83 -2.39 2.64
CA LEU A 52 5.17 -1.26 1.77
C LEU A 52 6.68 -1.19 1.46
N GLY A 53 7.54 -1.76 2.31
CA GLY A 53 9.00 -1.72 2.18
C GLY A 53 9.60 -0.32 2.38
N GLY A 54 10.94 -0.25 2.42
CA GLY A 54 11.70 1.02 2.45
C GLY A 54 11.43 1.93 3.65
N GLN A 55 10.98 1.38 4.78
CA GLN A 55 10.71 2.12 6.01
C GLN A 55 11.79 1.82 7.04
N ASP A 56 12.76 2.72 7.16
CA ASP A 56 13.87 2.59 8.10
C ASP A 56 13.59 3.29 9.43
N ASP A 57 12.51 4.08 9.50
CA ASP A 57 12.08 4.76 10.71
C ASP A 57 10.99 3.96 11.44
N LEU A 58 11.38 3.34 12.55
CA LEU A 58 10.51 2.56 13.43
C LEU A 58 9.38 3.39 14.04
N LEU A 59 9.63 4.66 14.38
CA LEU A 59 8.61 5.53 14.96
C LEU A 59 7.52 5.85 13.93
N MET A 60 7.91 6.06 12.67
CA MET A 60 6.94 6.24 11.58
C MET A 60 6.06 5.01 11.39
N ILE A 61 6.64 3.81 11.48
CA ILE A 61 5.89 2.55 11.39
C ILE A 61 4.84 2.48 12.51
N VAL A 62 5.22 2.77 13.75
CA VAL A 62 4.30 2.76 14.90
C VAL A 62 3.14 3.73 14.68
N LYS A 63 3.43 5.00 14.36
CA LYS A 63 2.39 6.02 14.10
C LYS A 63 1.45 5.60 12.97
N ARG A 64 1.99 4.96 11.92
CA ARG A 64 1.20 4.50 10.78
C ARG A 64 0.30 3.32 11.14
N VAL A 65 0.79 2.35 11.92
CA VAL A 65 -0.02 1.22 12.42
C VAL A 65 -1.14 1.71 13.34
N GLU A 66 -0.86 2.69 14.21
CA GLU A 66 -1.88 3.29 15.08
C GLU A 66 -2.95 4.04 14.27
N ALA A 67 -2.54 4.85 13.29
CA ALA A 67 -3.46 5.55 12.41
C ALA A 67 -4.31 4.58 11.57
N LEU A 68 -3.70 3.50 11.07
CA LEU A 68 -4.40 2.46 10.31
C LEU A 68 -5.41 1.72 11.20
N SER A 69 -5.04 1.39 12.44
CA SER A 69 -5.94 0.76 13.41
C SER A 69 -7.15 1.64 13.68
N LYS A 70 -6.95 2.91 14.05
CA LYS A 70 -8.03 3.88 14.27
C LYS A 70 -8.93 4.04 13.04
N PHE A 71 -8.34 4.06 11.85
CA PHE A 71 -9.09 4.14 10.60
C PHE A 71 -9.99 2.92 10.40
N LEU A 72 -9.47 1.71 10.60
CA LEU A 72 -10.22 0.47 10.42
C LEU A 72 -11.15 0.15 11.60
N ASP A 73 -11.05 0.85 12.72
CA ASP A 73 -12.08 0.81 13.78
C ASP A 73 -13.28 1.71 13.43
N SER A 74 -13.14 2.59 12.44
CA SER A 74 -14.26 3.43 11.96
C SER A 74 -15.17 2.67 10.98
N GLU A 75 -16.43 3.09 10.90
CA GLU A 75 -17.38 2.54 9.90
C GLU A 75 -16.88 2.81 8.47
N ASP A 76 -16.38 4.03 8.22
CA ASP A 76 -15.86 4.41 6.90
C ASP A 76 -14.69 3.54 6.45
N GLY A 77 -13.77 3.25 7.37
CA GLY A 77 -12.61 2.42 7.07
C GLY A 77 -12.95 0.95 6.85
N ASN A 78 -13.85 0.39 7.66
CA ASN A 78 -14.33 -0.98 7.47
C ASN A 78 -15.01 -1.15 6.12
N HIS A 79 -15.93 -0.25 5.76
CA HIS A 79 -16.64 -0.35 4.47
C HIS A 79 -15.69 -0.13 3.28
N LEU A 80 -14.75 0.80 3.38
CA LEU A 80 -13.74 0.96 2.34
C LEU A 80 -12.88 -0.31 2.19
N LEU A 81 -12.47 -0.93 3.31
CA LEU A 81 -11.69 -2.18 3.27
C LEU A 81 -12.44 -3.28 2.49
N THR A 82 -13.75 -3.42 2.72
CA THR A 82 -14.60 -4.37 1.96
C THR A 82 -14.57 -4.07 0.45
N GLY A 83 -14.75 -2.80 0.07
CA GLY A 83 -14.68 -2.38 -1.34
C GLY A 83 -13.31 -2.64 -1.99
N VAL A 84 -12.23 -2.36 -1.27
CA VAL A 84 -10.84 -2.58 -1.73
C VAL A 84 -10.53 -4.07 -1.88
N LYS A 85 -11.01 -4.92 -0.95
CA LYS A 85 -10.88 -6.37 -1.05
C LYS A 85 -11.62 -6.91 -2.26
N ARG A 86 -12.84 -6.44 -2.52
CA ARG A 86 -13.58 -6.78 -3.75
C ARG A 86 -12.79 -6.41 -4.99
N ALA A 87 -12.27 -5.18 -5.06
CA ALA A 87 -11.45 -4.73 -6.19
C ALA A 87 -10.21 -5.61 -6.39
N THR A 88 -9.49 -5.91 -5.31
CA THR A 88 -8.27 -6.73 -5.33
C THR A 88 -8.55 -8.17 -5.77
N ASN A 89 -9.66 -8.76 -5.30
CA ASN A 89 -10.04 -10.12 -5.67
C ASN A 89 -10.46 -10.22 -7.14
N ILE A 90 -11.25 -9.26 -7.64
CA ILE A 90 -11.62 -9.22 -9.07
C ILE A 90 -10.36 -9.10 -9.92
N LEU A 91 -9.46 -8.17 -9.60
CA LEU A 91 -8.18 -8.02 -10.30
C LEU A 91 -7.41 -9.34 -10.31
N LYS A 92 -7.19 -9.96 -9.15
CA LYS A 92 -6.44 -11.21 -9.05
C LYS A 92 -7.03 -12.32 -9.92
N ILE A 93 -8.35 -12.43 -10.00
CA ILE A 93 -9.04 -13.43 -10.82
C ILE A 93 -8.82 -13.13 -12.32
N GLU A 94 -9.07 -11.90 -12.75
CA GLU A 94 -8.94 -11.52 -14.17
C GLU A 94 -7.48 -11.50 -14.63
N GLU A 95 -6.54 -11.04 -13.80
CA GLU A 95 -5.11 -11.05 -14.08
C GLU A 95 -4.60 -12.50 -14.25
N LYS A 96 -5.05 -13.42 -13.40
CA LYS A 96 -4.73 -14.85 -13.52
C LYS A 96 -5.34 -15.47 -14.77
N LYS A 97 -6.58 -15.14 -15.09
CA LYS A 97 -7.31 -15.66 -16.25
C LYS A 97 -6.67 -15.21 -17.56
N ASP A 98 -6.27 -13.95 -17.63
CA ASP A 98 -5.76 -13.34 -18.86
C ASP A 98 -4.22 -13.43 -18.98
N GLY A 99 -3.53 -13.88 -17.92
CA GLY A 99 -2.07 -14.02 -17.90
C GLY A 99 -1.32 -12.69 -17.98
N ARG A 100 -1.97 -11.58 -17.61
CA ARG A 100 -1.42 -10.21 -17.63
C ARG A 100 -1.93 -9.40 -16.46
N ILE A 101 -1.19 -8.36 -16.10
CA ILE A 101 -1.63 -7.37 -15.11
C ILE A 101 -2.43 -6.26 -15.78
N TYR A 102 -3.30 -5.60 -15.00
CA TYR A 102 -4.08 -4.44 -15.45
C TYR A 102 -3.49 -3.13 -14.94
N ASP A 103 -2.25 -2.86 -15.35
CA ASP A 103 -1.51 -1.64 -15.05
C ASP A 103 -1.73 -0.55 -16.12
N GLY A 104 -1.09 0.60 -15.90
CA GLY A 104 -1.16 1.75 -16.79
C GLY A 104 -2.35 2.68 -16.56
N ASN A 105 -2.49 3.64 -17.46
CA ASN A 105 -3.44 4.73 -17.32
C ASN A 105 -4.86 4.33 -17.75
N VAL A 106 -5.84 4.80 -16.99
CA VAL A 106 -7.25 4.78 -17.36
C VAL A 106 -7.45 5.71 -18.55
N ASN A 107 -8.12 5.21 -19.59
CA ASN A 107 -8.54 6.03 -20.72
C ASN A 107 -9.79 6.82 -20.31
N THR A 108 -9.61 8.12 -20.05
CA THR A 108 -10.68 9.01 -19.60
C THR A 108 -11.75 9.27 -20.65
N ASN A 109 -11.44 9.06 -21.94
CA ASN A 109 -12.39 9.29 -23.04
C ASN A 109 -13.49 8.23 -23.10
N ILE A 110 -13.27 7.07 -22.46
CA ILE A 110 -14.21 5.95 -22.44
C ILE A 110 -14.76 5.68 -21.03
N LEU A 111 -14.70 6.69 -20.15
CA LEU A 111 -15.46 6.72 -18.91
C LEU A 111 -16.87 7.21 -19.26
N ILE A 112 -17.80 6.29 -19.46
CA ILE A 112 -19.13 6.60 -19.99
C ILE A 112 -20.13 6.83 -18.86
N GLN A 113 -20.06 6.00 -17.81
CA GLN A 113 -20.91 6.13 -16.63
C GLN A 113 -20.37 7.23 -15.70
N GLY A 114 -21.28 7.91 -14.99
CA GLY A 114 -20.90 9.01 -14.10
C GLY A 114 -19.99 8.53 -12.98
N GLU A 115 -20.29 7.35 -12.45
CA GLU A 115 -19.61 6.68 -11.35
C GLU A 115 -18.16 6.31 -11.69
N GLU A 116 -17.87 5.99 -12.96
CA GLU A 116 -16.50 5.75 -13.43
C GLU A 116 -15.67 7.05 -13.37
N ARG A 117 -16.25 8.19 -13.77
CA ARG A 117 -15.58 9.50 -13.74
C ARG A 117 -15.42 10.01 -12.31
N GLU A 118 -16.44 9.84 -11.49
CA GLU A 118 -16.44 10.20 -10.08
C GLU A 118 -15.38 9.41 -9.33
N LEU A 119 -15.34 8.09 -9.48
CA LEU A 119 -14.30 7.25 -8.90
C LEU A 119 -12.90 7.68 -9.37
N ASN A 120 -12.71 7.87 -10.67
CA ASN A 120 -11.43 8.31 -11.22
C ASN A 120 -10.94 9.64 -10.60
N THR A 121 -11.85 10.60 -10.44
CA THR A 121 -11.58 11.91 -9.85
C THR A 121 -11.30 11.80 -8.36
N ALA A 122 -12.08 10.99 -7.64
CA ALA A 122 -11.90 10.75 -6.22
C ALA A 122 -10.55 10.10 -5.93
N ILE A 123 -10.15 9.09 -6.71
CA ILE A 123 -8.83 8.45 -6.60
C ILE A 123 -7.72 9.48 -6.77
N ASN A 124 -7.76 10.30 -7.83
CA ASN A 124 -6.75 11.35 -8.05
C ASN A 124 -6.62 12.26 -6.82
N GLY A 125 -7.75 12.74 -6.30
CA GLY A 125 -7.77 13.65 -5.17
C GLY A 125 -7.35 13.01 -3.85
N ALA A 126 -7.74 11.75 -3.61
CA ALA A 126 -7.39 11.02 -2.39
C ALA A 126 -5.91 10.66 -2.37
N SER A 127 -5.37 10.09 -3.46
CA SER A 127 -3.96 9.73 -3.57
C SER A 127 -3.04 10.94 -3.42
N ALA A 128 -3.36 12.07 -4.06
CA ALA A 128 -2.55 13.28 -3.94
C ALA A 128 -2.49 13.79 -2.49
N ARG A 129 -3.64 13.84 -1.80
CA ARG A 129 -3.71 14.28 -0.40
C ARG A 129 -3.05 13.28 0.55
N ALA A 130 -3.22 11.98 0.31
CA ALA A 130 -2.57 10.94 1.10
C ALA A 130 -1.05 11.03 1.00
N ARG A 131 -0.49 11.19 -0.22
CA ARG A 131 0.96 11.39 -0.42
C ARG A 131 1.48 12.62 0.30
N GLN A 132 0.78 13.75 0.19
CA GLN A 132 1.16 14.98 0.89
C GLN A 132 1.17 14.80 2.40
N ALA A 133 0.14 14.15 2.95
CA ALA A 133 0.03 13.88 4.37
C ALA A 133 1.10 12.88 4.86
N VAL A 134 1.38 11.81 4.11
CA VAL A 134 2.46 10.86 4.40
C VAL A 134 3.82 11.55 4.39
N ALA A 135 4.08 12.44 3.43
CA ALA A 135 5.32 13.21 3.37
C ALA A 135 5.46 14.20 4.55
N ALA A 136 4.35 14.62 5.14
CA ALA A 136 4.30 15.45 6.35
C ALA A 136 4.20 14.63 7.65
N GLU A 137 4.32 13.29 7.56
CA GLU A 137 4.15 12.35 8.68
C GLU A 137 2.77 12.40 9.38
N ASP A 138 1.77 13.01 8.74
CA ASP A 138 0.39 13.07 9.21
C ASP A 138 -0.40 11.86 8.67
N PHE A 139 -0.14 10.70 9.27
CA PHE A 139 -0.79 9.45 8.85
C PHE A 139 -2.30 9.47 9.09
N GLU A 140 -2.80 10.19 10.09
CA GLU A 140 -4.24 10.32 10.30
C GLU A 140 -4.90 11.12 9.16
N ALA A 141 -4.28 12.20 8.69
CA ALA A 141 -4.76 12.93 7.51
C ALA A 141 -4.68 12.08 6.25
N ALA A 142 -3.65 11.24 6.11
CA ALA A 142 -3.55 10.31 5.01
C ALA A 142 -4.71 9.30 5.01
N MET A 143 -5.01 8.68 6.16
CA MET A 143 -6.15 7.76 6.30
C MET A 143 -7.48 8.47 6.03
N ARG A 144 -7.68 9.69 6.55
CA ARG A 144 -8.89 10.50 6.27
C ARG A 144 -9.03 10.83 4.79
N ALA A 145 -7.94 11.06 4.07
CA ALA A 145 -7.97 11.29 2.63
C ALA A 145 -8.41 10.02 1.87
N ILE A 146 -7.87 8.86 2.26
CA ILE A 146 -8.22 7.56 1.66
C ILE A 146 -9.67 7.16 2.00
N ALA A 147 -10.16 7.43 3.21
CA ALA A 147 -11.53 7.18 3.66
C ALA A 147 -12.59 7.75 2.70
N LYS A 148 -12.30 8.89 2.06
CA LYS A 148 -13.19 9.54 1.08
C LYS A 148 -13.46 8.69 -0.15
N LEU A 149 -12.70 7.62 -0.37
CA LEU A 149 -12.94 6.67 -1.44
C LEU A 149 -14.12 5.74 -1.15
N ARG A 150 -14.61 5.61 0.10
CA ARG A 150 -15.74 4.72 0.44
C ARG A 150 -16.93 4.92 -0.51
N ALA A 151 -17.53 6.11 -0.46
CA ALA A 151 -18.74 6.40 -1.24
C ALA A 151 -18.59 6.19 -2.76
N PRO A 152 -17.54 6.71 -3.44
CA PRO A 152 -17.39 6.49 -4.88
C PRO A 152 -17.02 5.04 -5.24
N VAL A 153 -16.35 4.29 -4.36
CA VAL A 153 -16.11 2.85 -4.57
C VAL A 153 -17.42 2.07 -4.47
N ASP A 154 -18.26 2.36 -3.47
CA ASP A 154 -19.56 1.73 -3.30
C ASP A 154 -20.47 2.04 -4.51
N ALA A 155 -20.57 3.30 -4.92
CA ALA A 155 -21.37 3.73 -6.07
C ALA A 155 -20.89 3.08 -7.37
N PHE A 156 -19.58 3.00 -7.60
CA PHE A 156 -19.01 2.29 -8.74
C PHE A 156 -19.46 0.83 -8.75
N PHE A 157 -19.37 0.15 -7.61
CA PHE A 157 -19.71 -1.27 -7.55
C PHE A 157 -21.22 -1.58 -7.57
N ASP A 158 -22.06 -0.62 -7.23
CA ASP A 158 -23.52 -0.70 -7.33
C ASP A 158 -24.01 -0.48 -8.76
N LYS A 159 -23.39 0.45 -9.51
CA LYS A 159 -23.87 0.88 -10.84
C LYS A 159 -23.07 0.32 -12.01
N VAL A 160 -21.79 0.00 -11.82
CA VAL A 160 -20.86 -0.38 -12.89
C VAL A 160 -20.60 -1.89 -12.88
N THR A 161 -20.95 -2.57 -13.96
CA THR A 161 -20.55 -3.97 -14.18
C THR A 161 -19.11 -4.02 -14.67
N VAL A 162 -18.18 -4.49 -13.83
CA VAL A 162 -16.74 -4.55 -14.17
C VAL A 162 -16.47 -5.44 -15.40
N ASN A 163 -17.07 -6.64 -15.44
CA ASN A 163 -16.93 -7.56 -16.56
C ASN A 163 -17.89 -7.17 -17.70
N ALA A 164 -17.63 -6.02 -18.32
CA ALA A 164 -18.40 -5.53 -19.47
C ALA A 164 -18.22 -6.44 -20.70
N ASP A 165 -19.24 -6.50 -21.56
CA ASP A 165 -19.17 -7.25 -22.82
C ASP A 165 -18.15 -6.65 -23.79
N ASP A 166 -18.03 -5.32 -23.83
CA ASP A 166 -17.01 -4.63 -24.60
C ASP A 166 -15.63 -4.77 -23.91
N PRO A 167 -14.62 -5.35 -24.59
CA PRO A 167 -13.30 -5.56 -24.01
C PRO A 167 -12.59 -4.27 -23.58
N SER A 168 -12.83 -3.16 -24.27
CA SER A 168 -12.21 -1.86 -23.98
C SER A 168 -12.75 -1.28 -22.68
N PHE A 169 -14.07 -1.37 -22.46
CA PHE A 169 -14.68 -0.94 -21.19
C PHE A 169 -14.26 -1.85 -20.04
N ARG A 170 -14.25 -3.18 -20.25
CA ARG A 170 -13.77 -4.13 -19.24
C ARG A 170 -12.34 -3.83 -18.82
N GLU A 171 -11.42 -3.66 -19.77
CA GLU A 171 -10.03 -3.33 -19.47
C GLU A 171 -9.91 -2.01 -18.70
N ASN A 172 -10.65 -0.96 -19.12
CA ASN A 172 -10.60 0.34 -18.46
C ASN A 172 -11.13 0.29 -17.01
N ARG A 173 -12.17 -0.50 -16.77
CA ARG A 173 -12.72 -0.75 -15.42
C ARG A 173 -11.75 -1.54 -14.54
N LEU A 174 -11.05 -2.53 -15.09
CA LEU A 174 -9.99 -3.24 -14.37
C LEU A 174 -8.82 -2.30 -14.03
N LYS A 175 -8.45 -1.38 -14.93
CA LYS A 175 -7.48 -0.32 -14.63
C LYS A 175 -7.96 0.60 -13.50
N LEU A 176 -9.26 0.95 -13.45
CA LEU A 176 -9.83 1.69 -12.30
C LEU A 176 -9.70 0.91 -10.99
N LEU A 177 -9.99 -0.39 -10.99
CA LEU A 177 -9.79 -1.23 -9.80
C LEU A 177 -8.33 -1.24 -9.35
N ASN A 178 -7.39 -1.34 -10.28
CA ASN A 178 -5.96 -1.32 -9.94
C ASN A 178 -5.56 0.03 -9.34
N ARG A 179 -6.20 1.11 -9.77
CA ARG A 179 -5.98 2.44 -9.18
C ARG A 179 -6.54 2.59 -7.77
N ILE A 180 -7.63 1.90 -7.42
CA ILE A 180 -8.07 1.80 -6.01
C ILE A 180 -6.97 1.12 -5.19
N ARG A 181 -6.47 -0.04 -5.66
CA ARG A 181 -5.37 -0.79 -5.03
C ARG A 181 -4.12 0.09 -4.85
N ALA A 182 -3.75 0.86 -5.87
CA ALA A 182 -2.61 1.77 -5.80
C ALA A 182 -2.84 2.92 -4.81
N ALA A 183 -4.04 3.50 -4.77
CA ALA A 183 -4.35 4.59 -3.83
C ALA A 183 -4.26 4.14 -2.36
N THR A 184 -4.73 2.94 -2.02
CA THR A 184 -4.62 2.43 -0.66
C THR A 184 -3.18 2.08 -0.27
N ARG A 185 -2.33 1.69 -1.24
CA ARG A 185 -0.90 1.44 -1.02
C ARG A 185 -0.10 2.68 -0.61
N GLU A 186 -0.67 3.88 -0.76
CA GLU A 186 -0.06 5.10 -0.20
C GLU A 186 0.02 5.03 1.34
N VAL A 187 -0.88 4.27 1.98
CA VAL A 187 -0.98 4.19 3.45
C VAL A 187 -0.73 2.79 4.01
N ALA A 188 -1.12 1.72 3.31
CA ALA A 188 -0.83 0.34 3.71
C ALA A 188 -1.10 -0.65 2.55
N ASP A 189 -0.51 -1.84 2.59
CA ASP A 189 -0.90 -2.92 1.69
C ASP A 189 -2.16 -3.62 2.20
N PHE A 190 -3.33 -3.15 1.75
CA PHE A 190 -4.63 -3.69 2.17
C PHE A 190 -4.82 -5.18 1.82
N SER A 191 -4.01 -5.74 0.91
CA SER A 191 -4.05 -7.17 0.60
C SER A 191 -3.53 -8.05 1.75
N LYS A 192 -2.87 -7.46 2.74
CA LYS A 192 -2.38 -8.14 3.96
C LYS A 192 -3.38 -8.13 5.11
N ILE A 193 -4.46 -7.36 5.00
CA ILE A 193 -5.43 -7.17 6.08
C ILE A 193 -6.51 -8.25 6.00
N GLU A 194 -6.72 -8.97 7.09
CA GLU A 194 -7.70 -10.04 7.20
C GLU A 194 -9.11 -9.53 7.54
N GLY A 195 -10.10 -10.42 7.44
CA GLY A 195 -11.55 -10.10 7.48
C GLY A 195 -12.10 -9.70 6.12
#